data_AF-A0A2A5AK90-F1
#
_entry.id   AF-A0A2A5AK90-F1
#
_cell.length_a   1.000
_cell.length_b   1.000
_cell.length_c   1.000
_cell.angle_alpha   90.00
_cell.angle_beta   90.00
_cell.angle_gamma   90.00
#
_symmetry.space_group_name_H-M   'P 1'
#
loop_
_entity.id
_entity.type
_entity.pdbx_description
1 polymer ?
#
loop_
_entity_poly.entity_id
_entity_poly.type
_entity_poly.pdbx_seq_one_letter_code
_entity_poly.pdbx_strand_id
1 'polypeptide(L)'
;MSIKNTLVGIIVVGGFLLMTSTPEKKAINNSKKYIFKNLDIKNLKEFSIKSNEQSVTLNKDNDTWKVSSLDNFKADEEIVNAFLMKALALKTGVRVSSGKKYFSQFGLDKGLLLEFKSNDNKVMSSAIFGNNRMAKSGMFGSAPNGQYIRFTDQEVIYLLKDAVSLKSSSEDWISKKLPSIKQKDIKTMTVKSEGLKSVSITRFSTQDNLVINDISDKEEVKSQDLNQFTKVLENFTFASVAKLNSEKVSKSQTTVDQLEVHTFDGLIYQFKIGKKIDKDPHHWTTLTLSHLNGDTKIQNKVTQLNQQWKNWAFALPAYSAKSLLKKRSDLIQKKEDKTVKKIEEKSIEYGAKHILLAYKGASRSKQSRSKKEALKLSKEVLSLLEKGEKFEDLAKKYSDGPSKSKGGDLGTFGPKMMAPAFEMATSLLKVGESTKEAIETDFGYHLILRTK
;
A
#
# COMPACT_ATOMS: atom_id res chain seq x y z
N MET A 1 -60.54 67.77 32.96
CA MET A 1 -59.55 67.99 31.87
C MET A 1 -59.85 66.99 30.77
N SER A 2 -59.61 67.33 29.49
CA SER A 2 -60.23 66.64 28.35
C SER A 2 -59.71 65.23 28.08
N ILE A 3 -60.58 64.38 27.52
CA ILE A 3 -60.29 63.05 26.97
C ILE A 3 -59.60 63.20 25.62
N LYS A 4 -58.58 62.38 25.33
CA LYS A 4 -58.37 61.77 24.01
C LYS A 4 -57.42 60.56 24.06
N ASN A 5 -57.85 59.46 23.45
CA ASN A 5 -57.11 58.21 23.27
C ASN A 5 -55.96 58.37 22.26
N THR A 6 -55.05 57.38 22.16
CA THR A 6 -54.82 56.57 20.92
C THR A 6 -53.84 55.39 21.16
N LEU A 7 -54.06 54.29 20.41
CA LEU A 7 -53.34 53.00 20.38
C LEU A 7 -52.49 52.88 19.08
N VAL A 8 -51.52 51.97 18.85
CA VAL A 8 -51.09 50.68 19.46
C VAL A 8 -49.54 50.59 19.39
N GLY A 9 -48.87 49.73 20.18
CA GLY A 9 -47.50 49.29 19.89
C GLY A 9 -47.04 48.02 20.63
N ILE A 10 -47.11 46.85 19.98
CA ILE A 10 -46.71 45.54 20.56
C ILE A 10 -45.36 45.09 19.98
N ILE A 11 -44.34 44.81 20.81
CA ILE A 11 -43.28 43.83 20.51
C ILE A 11 -42.91 42.97 21.74
N VAL A 12 -43.38 41.72 21.68
CA VAL A 12 -42.87 40.44 22.18
C VAL A 12 -41.48 40.39 22.87
N VAL A 13 -41.42 39.79 24.07
CA VAL A 13 -40.59 38.58 24.38
C VAL A 13 -41.33 37.71 25.41
N GLY A 14 -41.64 36.45 25.07
CA GLY A 14 -42.26 35.50 25.99
C GLY A 14 -41.24 34.82 26.90
N GLY A 15 -41.36 34.99 28.21
CA GLY A 15 -40.58 34.26 29.20
C GLY A 15 -41.19 32.89 29.55
N PHE A 16 -40.35 31.91 29.83
CA PHE A 16 -40.77 30.66 30.48
C PHE A 16 -39.94 30.45 31.76
N LEU A 17 -40.60 30.05 32.84
CA LEU A 17 -40.03 30.07 34.20
C LEU A 17 -38.85 29.11 34.38
N LEU A 18 -37.83 29.58 35.10
CA LEU A 18 -36.76 28.75 35.67
C LEU A 18 -37.28 28.01 36.92
N MET A 19 -37.54 26.71 36.80
CA MET A 19 -37.59 25.82 37.96
C MET A 19 -36.16 25.35 38.30
N THR A 20 -35.60 25.88 39.39
CA THR A 20 -34.28 25.46 39.89
C THR A 20 -34.39 24.19 40.73
N SER A 21 -34.44 23.02 40.07
CA SER A 21 -34.03 21.78 40.73
C SER A 21 -32.50 21.65 40.64
N THR A 22 -31.82 21.75 41.78
CA THR A 22 -30.38 21.48 41.85
C THR A 22 -30.13 20.00 41.55
N PRO A 23 -29.39 19.64 40.49
CA PRO A 23 -28.92 18.28 40.34
C PRO A 23 -27.84 18.05 41.39
N GLU A 24 -27.98 17.02 42.22
CA GLU A 24 -26.86 16.53 43.02
C GLU A 24 -25.64 16.32 42.11
N LYS A 25 -24.57 17.09 42.33
CA LYS A 25 -23.26 16.76 41.78
C LYS A 25 -22.73 15.52 42.51
N LYS A 26 -23.27 14.34 42.18
CA LYS A 26 -22.56 13.08 42.41
C LYS A 26 -21.23 13.20 41.67
N ALA A 27 -20.17 13.36 42.45
CA ALA A 27 -18.82 13.43 41.93
C ALA A 27 -18.57 12.16 41.11
N ILE A 28 -18.50 12.30 39.79
CA ILE A 28 -18.11 11.20 38.90
C ILE A 28 -16.64 10.94 39.21
N ASN A 29 -16.40 9.93 40.06
CA ASN A 29 -15.09 9.52 40.48
C ASN A 29 -14.34 8.92 39.27
N ASN A 30 -13.73 9.80 38.48
CA ASN A 30 -12.96 9.52 37.27
C ASN A 30 -11.62 8.82 37.57
N SER A 31 -11.66 7.80 38.44
CA SER A 31 -10.59 6.82 38.52
C SER A 31 -10.41 6.20 37.13
N LYS A 32 -9.20 6.34 36.57
CA LYS A 32 -8.83 5.79 35.26
C LYS A 32 -8.72 4.27 35.38
N LYS A 33 -9.87 3.57 35.39
CA LYS A 33 -9.94 2.11 35.48
C LYS A 33 -9.36 1.53 34.19
N TYR A 34 -8.44 0.57 34.30
CA TYR A 34 -7.96 -0.15 33.12
C TYR A 34 -9.06 -1.08 32.60
N ILE A 35 -9.20 -1.19 31.28
CA ILE A 35 -10.23 -2.02 30.65
C ILE A 35 -9.97 -3.49 31.02
N PHE A 36 -8.76 -3.94 30.70
CA PHE A 36 -8.30 -5.31 30.95
C PHE A 36 -7.53 -5.41 32.27
N LYS A 37 -7.99 -4.73 33.35
CA LYS A 37 -7.28 -4.64 34.64
C LYS A 37 -6.90 -6.02 35.24
N ASN A 38 -7.73 -7.03 35.00
CA ASN A 38 -7.58 -8.37 35.56
C ASN A 38 -6.98 -9.37 34.55
N LEU A 39 -6.43 -8.90 33.42
CA LEU A 39 -5.80 -9.75 32.41
C LEU A 39 -4.42 -10.20 32.88
N ASP A 40 -4.35 -11.37 33.49
CA ASP A 40 -3.10 -12.02 33.86
C ASP A 40 -2.41 -12.64 32.63
N ILE A 41 -1.43 -11.93 32.09
CA ILE A 41 -0.62 -12.36 30.94
C ILE A 41 0.15 -13.66 31.18
N LYS A 42 0.46 -14.01 32.44
CA LYS A 42 1.16 -15.27 32.76
C LYS A 42 0.27 -16.48 32.49
N ASN A 43 -1.03 -16.35 32.79
CA ASN A 43 -2.02 -17.41 32.62
C ASN A 43 -2.86 -17.29 31.33
N LEU A 44 -2.62 -16.25 30.52
CA LEU A 44 -3.25 -16.03 29.22
C LEU A 44 -2.81 -17.09 28.20
N LYS A 45 -3.78 -17.83 27.64
CA LYS A 45 -3.57 -18.90 26.66
C LYS A 45 -4.17 -18.60 25.29
N GLU A 46 -5.33 -17.96 25.24
CA GLU A 46 -6.01 -17.65 23.98
C GLU A 46 -6.45 -16.19 23.97
N PHE A 47 -6.36 -15.54 22.81
CA PHE A 47 -7.24 -14.40 22.52
C PHE A 47 -7.88 -14.53 21.14
N SER A 48 -9.10 -14.00 21.00
CA SER A 48 -9.79 -13.96 19.71
C SER A 48 -10.37 -12.59 19.44
N ILE A 49 -10.38 -12.21 18.17
CA ILE A 49 -11.00 -10.99 17.64
C ILE A 49 -12.01 -11.43 16.58
N LYS A 50 -13.28 -11.09 16.78
CA LYS A 50 -14.40 -11.54 15.94
C LYS A 50 -15.21 -10.34 15.46
N SER A 51 -15.39 -10.25 14.15
CA SER A 51 -16.40 -9.44 13.47
C SER A 51 -17.54 -10.34 12.96
N ASN A 52 -18.52 -9.76 12.28
CA ASN A 52 -19.57 -10.53 11.59
C ASN A 52 -19.05 -11.29 10.35
N GLU A 53 -17.91 -10.89 9.79
CA GLU A 53 -17.36 -11.39 8.52
C GLU A 53 -16.06 -12.18 8.68
N GLN A 54 -15.27 -11.84 9.69
CA GLN A 54 -13.94 -12.39 9.92
C GLN A 54 -13.73 -12.70 11.40
N SER A 55 -12.97 -13.75 11.65
CA SER A 55 -12.44 -14.01 12.99
C SER A 55 -11.00 -14.48 12.92
N VAL A 56 -10.27 -14.16 13.97
CA VAL A 56 -8.96 -14.73 14.23
C VAL A 56 -8.93 -15.16 15.69
N THR A 57 -8.35 -16.34 15.91
CA THR A 57 -8.02 -16.86 17.23
C THR A 57 -6.52 -17.13 17.26
N LEU A 58 -5.85 -16.57 18.26
CA LEU A 58 -4.46 -16.85 18.56
C LEU A 58 -4.39 -17.68 19.83
N ASN A 59 -3.66 -18.79 19.74
CA ASN A 59 -3.43 -19.72 20.84
C ASN A 59 -1.94 -19.75 21.18
N LYS A 60 -1.63 -19.73 22.48
CA LYS A 60 -0.28 -19.81 23.03
C LYS A 60 0.05 -21.26 23.36
N ASP A 61 1.09 -21.78 22.75
CA ASP A 61 1.57 -23.15 22.91
C ASP A 61 3.09 -23.15 23.07
N ASN A 62 3.58 -23.66 24.21
CA ASN A 62 5.00 -23.64 24.60
C ASN A 62 5.64 -22.24 24.41
N ASP A 63 5.04 -21.25 25.06
CA ASP A 63 5.31 -19.81 24.95
C ASP A 63 5.24 -19.17 23.55
N THR A 64 4.93 -19.95 22.51
CA THR A 64 4.79 -19.47 21.14
C THR A 64 3.32 -19.22 20.79
N TRP A 65 3.00 -17.99 20.38
CA TRP A 65 1.70 -17.67 19.80
C TRP A 65 1.54 -18.26 18.40
N LYS A 66 0.36 -18.83 18.12
CA LYS A 66 0.01 -19.50 16.87
C LYS A 66 -1.38 -19.08 16.40
N VAL A 67 -1.55 -18.90 15.09
CA VAL A 67 -2.83 -18.51 14.48
C VAL A 67 -3.62 -19.75 14.10
N SER A 68 -4.73 -20.01 14.79
CA SER A 68 -5.42 -21.32 14.74
C SER A 68 -5.99 -21.66 13.35
N SER A 69 -6.54 -20.67 12.66
CA SER A 69 -7.08 -20.75 11.29
C SER A 69 -6.04 -20.99 10.19
N LEU A 70 -4.75 -20.78 10.49
CA LEU A 70 -3.63 -20.98 9.57
C LEU A 70 -2.84 -22.24 9.94
N ASP A 71 -3.57 -23.34 10.21
CA ASP A 71 -3.04 -24.62 10.67
C ASP A 71 -2.07 -24.52 11.87
N ASN A 72 -2.35 -23.58 12.79
CA ASN A 72 -1.48 -23.20 13.92
C ASN A 72 -0.08 -22.72 13.50
N PHE A 73 0.02 -21.91 12.43
CA PHE A 73 1.27 -21.24 12.05
C PHE A 73 1.74 -20.26 13.13
N LYS A 74 3.06 -20.12 13.34
CA LYS A 74 3.63 -19.19 14.34
C LYS A 74 3.23 -17.75 14.02
N ALA A 75 2.61 -17.09 14.99
CA ALA A 75 2.30 -15.67 14.91
C ALA A 75 3.58 -14.82 14.99
N ASP A 76 3.52 -13.62 14.43
CA ASP A 76 4.55 -12.61 14.56
C ASP A 76 4.55 -12.05 15.98
N GLU A 77 5.66 -12.29 16.67
CA GLU A 77 5.80 -12.05 18.11
C GLU A 77 5.81 -10.57 18.46
N GLU A 78 6.36 -9.72 17.58
CA GLU A 78 6.34 -8.26 17.75
C GLU A 78 4.91 -7.73 17.61
N ILE A 79 4.15 -8.21 16.61
CA ILE A 79 2.75 -7.85 16.41
C ILE A 79 1.90 -8.26 17.62
N VAL A 80 2.07 -9.49 18.13
CA VAL A 80 1.31 -9.97 19.30
C VAL A 80 1.68 -9.18 20.56
N ASN A 81 2.96 -8.99 20.84
CA ASN A 81 3.40 -8.26 22.05
C ASN A 81 2.96 -6.80 22.00
N ALA A 82 3.09 -6.11 20.87
CA ALA A 82 2.61 -4.74 20.69
C ALA A 82 1.09 -4.64 20.89
N PHE A 83 0.33 -5.63 20.42
CA PHE A 83 -1.12 -5.70 20.64
C PHE A 83 -1.47 -5.90 22.12
N LEU A 84 -0.87 -6.90 22.79
CA LEU A 84 -1.16 -7.21 24.20
C LEU A 84 -0.79 -6.02 25.10
N MET A 85 0.35 -5.38 24.87
CA MET A 85 0.75 -4.17 25.58
C MET A 85 -0.23 -3.01 25.33
N LYS A 86 -0.69 -2.81 24.09
CA LYS A 86 -1.71 -1.80 23.79
C LYS A 86 -3.03 -2.12 24.51
N ALA A 87 -3.46 -3.39 24.55
CA ALA A 87 -4.66 -3.84 25.25
C ALA A 87 -4.59 -3.57 26.76
N LEU A 88 -3.49 -3.99 27.42
CA LEU A 88 -3.26 -3.73 28.85
C LEU A 88 -3.24 -2.24 29.19
N ALA A 89 -2.69 -1.41 28.28
CA ALA A 89 -2.62 0.03 28.49
C ALA A 89 -3.98 0.76 28.37
N LEU A 90 -5.01 0.11 27.84
CA LEU A 90 -6.31 0.75 27.64
C LEU A 90 -6.99 1.10 28.96
N LYS A 91 -7.49 2.32 29.03
CA LYS A 91 -8.23 2.87 30.17
C LYS A 91 -9.66 3.12 29.75
N THR A 92 -10.62 2.78 30.61
CA THR A 92 -12.02 3.19 30.44
C THR A 92 -12.05 4.70 30.28
N GLY A 93 -12.57 5.16 29.16
CA GLY A 93 -12.85 6.58 28.99
C GLY A 93 -14.18 6.98 29.63
N VAL A 94 -14.83 8.00 29.08
CA VAL A 94 -16.03 8.58 29.69
C VAL A 94 -17.22 7.63 29.52
N ARG A 95 -17.99 7.38 30.58
CA ARG A 95 -19.29 6.68 30.49
C ARG A 95 -20.25 7.51 29.65
N VAL A 96 -20.83 6.91 28.61
CA VAL A 96 -21.71 7.58 27.64
C VAL A 96 -23.18 7.30 27.92
N SER A 97 -23.52 6.02 28.14
CA SER A 97 -24.91 5.57 28.33
C SER A 97 -24.93 4.19 29.00
N SER A 98 -26.13 3.64 29.22
CA SER A 98 -26.31 2.25 29.66
C SER A 98 -27.68 1.68 29.27
N GLY A 99 -27.72 0.38 28.96
CA GLY A 99 -28.92 -0.37 28.60
C GLY A 99 -28.89 -0.87 27.14
N LYS A 100 -29.30 -2.12 26.91
CA LYS A 100 -29.23 -2.79 25.57
C LYS A 100 -29.79 -1.96 24.41
N LYS A 101 -30.86 -1.19 24.66
CA LYS A 101 -31.53 -0.34 23.64
C LYS A 101 -30.61 0.69 22.95
N TYR A 102 -29.47 1.01 23.54
CA TYR A 102 -28.49 1.93 22.96
C TYR A 102 -27.38 1.24 22.15
N PHE A 103 -27.26 -0.09 22.17
CA PHE A 103 -26.11 -0.78 21.57
C PHE A 103 -25.99 -0.52 20.06
N SER A 104 -27.09 -0.64 19.30
CA SER A 104 -27.09 -0.41 17.85
C SER A 104 -26.75 1.04 17.46
N GLN A 105 -27.15 2.03 18.27
CA GLN A 105 -26.79 3.45 18.07
C GLN A 105 -25.26 3.66 18.07
N PHE A 106 -24.54 2.86 18.85
CA PHE A 106 -23.09 2.95 18.99
C PHE A 106 -22.33 1.82 18.25
N GLY A 107 -23.04 0.97 17.49
CA GLY A 107 -22.46 -0.17 16.76
C GLY A 107 -21.93 -1.29 17.65
N LEU A 108 -22.49 -1.46 18.85
CA LEU A 108 -22.05 -2.45 19.86
C LEU A 108 -22.80 -3.80 19.81
N ASP A 109 -23.72 -3.91 18.85
CA ASP A 109 -24.42 -5.12 18.43
C ASP A 109 -23.67 -5.86 17.30
N LYS A 110 -23.00 -5.10 16.42
CA LYS A 110 -22.19 -5.60 15.29
C LYS A 110 -20.69 -5.28 15.41
N GLY A 111 -20.27 -4.81 16.59
CA GLY A 111 -18.90 -4.40 16.87
C GLY A 111 -17.92 -5.57 16.97
N LEU A 112 -16.62 -5.25 16.99
CA LEU A 112 -15.55 -6.22 17.14
C LEU A 112 -15.50 -6.76 18.57
N LEU A 113 -15.79 -8.05 18.75
CA LEU A 113 -15.60 -8.74 20.02
C LEU A 113 -14.12 -9.12 20.18
N LEU A 114 -13.47 -8.58 21.21
CA LEU A 114 -12.18 -9.04 21.72
C LEU A 114 -12.41 -9.86 22.99
N GLU A 115 -11.88 -11.08 23.02
CA GLU A 115 -12.00 -12.03 24.12
C GLU A 115 -10.64 -12.63 24.47
N PHE A 116 -10.33 -12.70 25.78
CA PHE A 116 -9.12 -13.33 26.34
C PHE A 116 -9.50 -14.51 27.23
N LYS A 117 -8.79 -15.64 27.13
CA LYS A 117 -9.00 -16.84 27.96
C LYS A 117 -7.73 -17.36 28.62
N SER A 118 -7.91 -17.90 29.82
CA SER A 118 -6.86 -18.53 30.62
C SER A 118 -6.61 -19.99 30.21
N ASN A 119 -5.59 -20.60 30.83
CA ASN A 119 -5.16 -21.98 30.59
C ASN A 119 -6.28 -23.04 30.69
N ASP A 120 -7.29 -22.79 31.54
CA ASP A 120 -8.51 -23.56 31.79
C ASP A 120 -9.66 -23.27 30.80
N ASN A 121 -9.40 -22.50 29.73
CA ASN A 121 -10.37 -22.00 28.75
C ASN A 121 -11.44 -21.05 29.32
N LYS A 122 -11.30 -20.57 30.57
CA LYS A 122 -12.21 -19.58 31.16
C LYS A 122 -11.99 -18.20 30.54
N VAL A 123 -13.07 -17.49 30.23
CA VAL A 123 -12.99 -16.09 29.77
C VAL A 123 -12.51 -15.21 30.91
N MET A 124 -11.33 -14.62 30.73
CA MET A 124 -10.70 -13.71 31.71
C MET A 124 -11.27 -12.30 31.60
N SER A 125 -11.49 -11.85 30.36
CA SER A 125 -12.10 -10.57 30.05
C SER A 125 -12.52 -10.52 28.58
N SER A 126 -13.63 -9.84 28.28
CA SER A 126 -14.05 -9.59 26.92
C SER A 126 -14.81 -8.28 26.77
N ALA A 127 -14.66 -7.64 25.62
CA ALA A 127 -15.25 -6.35 25.30
C ALA A 127 -15.62 -6.25 23.82
N ILE A 128 -16.69 -5.52 23.52
CA ILE A 128 -17.11 -5.22 22.15
C ILE A 128 -16.75 -3.77 21.82
N PHE A 129 -16.06 -3.59 20.70
CA PHE A 129 -15.62 -2.32 20.16
C PHE A 129 -16.52 -1.92 18.99
N GLY A 130 -17.29 -0.86 19.19
CA GLY A 130 -18.24 -0.35 18.21
C GLY A 130 -17.67 0.80 17.38
N ASN A 131 -18.56 1.70 16.98
CA ASN A 131 -18.26 2.78 16.05
C ASN A 131 -17.17 3.73 16.57
N ASN A 132 -16.34 4.23 15.65
CA ASN A 132 -15.44 5.33 15.92
C ASN A 132 -16.23 6.65 16.00
N ARG A 133 -15.91 7.47 17.00
CA ARG A 133 -16.37 8.85 17.11
C ARG A 133 -15.28 9.77 16.55
N MET A 134 -15.59 10.44 15.44
CA MET A 134 -14.80 11.58 14.99
C MET A 134 -15.23 12.85 15.72
N ALA A 135 -14.25 13.68 16.07
CA ALA A 135 -14.43 15.01 16.58
C ALA A 135 -15.19 15.86 15.56
N LYS A 136 -16.42 16.29 15.89
CA LYS A 136 -17.07 17.36 15.14
C LYS A 136 -16.42 18.68 15.57
N SER A 137 -15.81 19.39 14.61
CA SER A 137 -15.34 20.75 14.84
C SER A 137 -16.55 21.66 15.09
N GLY A 138 -16.46 22.52 16.10
CA GLY A 138 -17.56 23.38 16.53
C GLY A 138 -17.05 24.62 17.26
N MET A 139 -17.87 25.67 17.28
CA MET A 139 -17.52 27.02 17.76
C MET A 139 -17.09 27.09 19.24
N PHE A 140 -17.37 26.05 20.02
CA PHE A 140 -17.01 25.94 21.45
C PHE A 140 -16.03 24.78 21.74
N GLY A 141 -15.29 24.34 20.73
CA GLY A 141 -14.23 23.34 20.85
C GLY A 141 -14.61 21.95 20.35
N SER A 142 -13.59 21.19 19.94
CA SER A 142 -13.73 19.84 19.41
C SER A 142 -13.86 18.81 20.52
N ALA A 143 -14.99 18.09 20.58
CA ALA A 143 -15.08 16.89 21.41
C ALA A 143 -14.02 15.86 20.95
N PRO A 144 -13.35 15.13 21.85
CA PRO A 144 -12.24 14.26 21.46
C PRO A 144 -12.70 13.14 20.53
N ASN A 145 -11.80 12.78 19.59
CA ASN A 145 -11.87 11.50 18.88
C ASN A 145 -11.94 10.35 19.87
N GLY A 146 -12.52 9.23 19.44
CA GLY A 146 -12.59 8.04 20.29
C GLY A 146 -13.26 6.85 19.64
N GLN A 147 -13.47 5.80 20.43
CA GLN A 147 -14.18 4.58 20.02
C GLN A 147 -15.15 4.15 21.12
N TYR A 148 -16.39 3.84 20.74
CA TYR A 148 -17.37 3.31 21.70
C TYR A 148 -17.04 1.86 22.05
N ILE A 149 -17.15 1.51 23.32
CA ILE A 149 -17.00 0.13 23.79
C ILE A 149 -18.08 -0.23 24.82
N ARG A 150 -18.26 -1.53 25.02
CA ARG A 150 -18.86 -2.11 26.24
C ARG A 150 -18.09 -3.36 26.65
N PHE A 151 -18.10 -3.68 27.93
CA PHE A 151 -17.76 -5.03 28.36
C PHE A 151 -18.91 -5.99 28.01
N THR A 152 -18.64 -7.28 27.89
CA THR A 152 -19.66 -8.28 27.53
C THR A 152 -20.60 -8.59 28.70
N ASP A 153 -20.09 -8.52 29.92
CA ASP A 153 -20.77 -8.74 31.22
C ASP A 153 -21.59 -7.52 31.71
N GLN A 154 -21.51 -6.39 31.03
CA GLN A 154 -22.10 -5.11 31.46
C GLN A 154 -22.90 -4.45 30.34
N GLU A 155 -23.97 -3.76 30.73
CA GLU A 155 -24.76 -2.91 29.83
C GLU A 155 -24.28 -1.45 29.77
N VAL A 156 -23.09 -1.15 30.29
CA VAL A 156 -22.53 0.20 30.34
C VAL A 156 -21.67 0.48 29.11
N ILE A 157 -21.89 1.64 28.49
CA ILE A 157 -21.19 2.09 27.30
C ILE A 157 -20.16 3.15 27.67
N TYR A 158 -18.93 3.00 27.19
CA TYR A 158 -17.83 3.95 27.39
C TYR A 158 -17.32 4.47 26.05
N LEU A 159 -16.80 5.70 26.04
CA LEU A 159 -16.05 6.27 24.91
C LEU A 159 -14.57 6.28 25.26
N LEU A 160 -13.77 5.41 24.65
CA LEU A 160 -12.32 5.44 24.75
C LEU A 160 -11.77 6.66 24.02
N LYS A 161 -10.72 7.29 24.55
CA LYS A 161 -10.00 8.38 23.87
C LYS A 161 -9.18 7.86 22.69
N ASP A 162 -8.51 6.74 22.88
CA ASP A 162 -7.56 6.17 21.93
C ASP A 162 -8.15 4.90 21.30
N ALA A 163 -8.40 4.93 19.99
CA ALA A 163 -8.96 3.79 19.27
C ALA A 163 -7.96 2.63 19.16
N VAL A 164 -8.47 1.40 19.14
CA VAL A 164 -7.66 0.19 19.01
C VAL A 164 -7.83 -0.37 17.61
N SER A 165 -6.72 -0.50 16.89
CA SER A 165 -6.70 -1.26 15.64
C SER A 165 -6.77 -2.74 16.00
N LEU A 166 -8.00 -3.27 15.99
CA LEU A 166 -8.29 -4.68 16.15
C LEU A 166 -8.27 -5.33 14.76
N LYS A 167 -7.33 -6.23 14.54
CA LYS A 167 -7.17 -6.93 13.26
C LYS A 167 -7.88 -8.28 13.31
N SER A 168 -9.01 -8.42 12.61
CA SER A 168 -9.80 -9.66 12.55
C SER A 168 -9.35 -10.65 11.47
N SER A 169 -8.53 -10.22 10.50
CA SER A 169 -7.90 -11.14 9.53
C SER A 169 -6.83 -11.97 10.24
N SER A 170 -6.69 -13.23 9.83
CA SER A 170 -5.72 -14.16 10.40
C SER A 170 -4.30 -13.88 9.88
N GLU A 171 -4.20 -13.49 8.62
CA GLU A 171 -2.96 -13.14 7.93
C GLU A 171 -2.26 -11.90 8.54
N ASP A 172 -3.01 -11.05 9.22
CA ASP A 172 -2.51 -9.81 9.85
C ASP A 172 -1.61 -10.03 11.08
N TRP A 173 -1.51 -11.28 11.53
CA TRP A 173 -0.80 -11.73 12.72
C TRP A 173 0.43 -12.59 12.43
N ILE A 174 0.84 -12.71 11.16
CA ILE A 174 1.99 -13.54 10.76
C ILE A 174 3.03 -12.72 9.99
N SER A 175 4.29 -13.15 10.09
CA SER A 175 5.37 -12.54 9.30
C SER A 175 5.31 -13.05 7.86
N LYS A 176 4.82 -12.21 6.95
CA LYS A 176 4.61 -12.53 5.51
C LYS A 176 5.88 -12.55 4.66
N LYS A 177 7.06 -12.55 5.29
CA LYS A 177 8.37 -12.48 4.63
C LYS A 177 8.99 -13.87 4.54
N LEU A 178 9.43 -14.24 3.33
CA LEU A 178 10.34 -15.36 3.14
C LEU A 178 11.80 -14.86 3.15
N PRO A 179 12.80 -15.75 3.22
CA PRO A 179 14.20 -15.36 3.16
C PRO A 179 14.51 -14.48 1.93
N SER A 180 14.89 -13.22 2.19
CA SER A 180 15.24 -12.25 1.14
C SER A 180 16.53 -12.67 0.43
N ILE A 181 16.50 -12.70 -0.89
CA ILE A 181 17.67 -12.95 -1.74
C ILE A 181 18.02 -11.63 -2.45
N LYS A 182 19.04 -10.92 -1.96
CA LYS A 182 19.42 -9.61 -2.52
C LYS A 182 19.84 -9.77 -3.97
N GLN A 183 19.42 -8.85 -4.84
CA GLN A 183 19.74 -8.91 -6.26
C GLN A 183 21.25 -9.05 -6.53
N LYS A 184 22.10 -8.39 -5.73
CA LYS A 184 23.56 -8.43 -5.87
C LYS A 184 24.24 -9.73 -5.39
N ASP A 185 23.52 -10.61 -4.69
CA ASP A 185 24.06 -11.86 -4.14
C ASP A 185 23.70 -13.07 -5.02
N ILE A 186 22.74 -12.94 -5.94
CA ILE A 186 22.32 -13.96 -6.91
C ILE A 186 23.47 -14.26 -7.91
N LYS A 187 23.86 -15.52 -8.04
CA LYS A 187 24.84 -16.01 -9.03
C LYS A 187 24.14 -16.61 -10.26
N THR A 188 23.19 -17.51 -10.03
CA THR A 188 22.42 -18.19 -11.07
C THR A 188 20.96 -18.34 -10.66
N MET A 189 20.05 -18.20 -11.61
CA MET A 189 18.62 -18.50 -11.46
C MET A 189 18.23 -19.46 -12.58
N THR A 190 17.64 -20.61 -12.24
CA THR A 190 17.16 -21.59 -13.22
C THR A 190 15.68 -21.83 -13.03
N VAL A 191 14.88 -21.52 -14.06
CA VAL A 191 13.44 -21.83 -14.13
C VAL A 191 13.27 -23.10 -14.97
N LYS A 192 12.62 -24.11 -14.40
CA LYS A 192 12.21 -25.34 -15.10
C LYS A 192 10.70 -25.44 -15.02
N SER A 193 10.05 -25.49 -16.19
CA SER A 193 8.60 -25.65 -16.31
C SER A 193 8.27 -26.93 -17.03
N GLU A 194 7.15 -27.56 -16.65
CA GLU A 194 6.66 -28.78 -17.28
C GLU A 194 6.47 -28.59 -18.80
N GLY A 195 7.05 -29.48 -19.60
CA GLY A 195 6.96 -29.43 -21.07
C GLY A 195 7.72 -28.28 -21.75
N LEU A 196 8.51 -27.49 -21.01
CA LEU A 196 9.23 -26.32 -21.56
C LEU A 196 10.74 -26.42 -21.34
N LYS A 197 11.51 -25.85 -22.28
CA LYS A 197 12.97 -25.73 -22.14
C LYS A 197 13.30 -24.89 -20.91
N SER A 198 14.21 -25.37 -20.08
CA SER A 198 14.69 -24.64 -18.91
C SER A 198 15.39 -23.33 -19.29
N VAL A 199 15.13 -22.29 -18.51
CA VAL A 199 15.79 -20.99 -18.65
C VAL A 199 16.84 -20.87 -17.57
N SER A 200 18.09 -20.60 -17.94
CA SER A 200 19.17 -20.35 -16.98
C SER A 200 19.74 -18.95 -17.18
N ILE A 201 19.67 -18.16 -16.12
CA ILE A 201 20.16 -16.79 -16.03
C ILE A 201 21.37 -16.82 -15.09
N THR A 202 22.54 -16.38 -15.53
CA THR A 202 23.79 -16.47 -14.76
C THR A 202 24.57 -15.17 -14.83
N ARG A 203 25.49 -14.97 -13.89
CA ARG A 203 26.63 -14.05 -14.00
C ARG A 203 27.83 -14.59 -13.23
N PHE A 204 29.03 -14.09 -13.51
CA PHE A 204 30.27 -14.65 -12.97
C PHE A 204 30.80 -13.88 -11.76
N SER A 205 30.52 -12.58 -11.67
CA SER A 205 30.82 -11.69 -10.53
C SER A 205 29.58 -10.95 -10.00
N THR A 206 29.71 -10.28 -8.85
CA THR A 206 28.65 -9.42 -8.30
C THR A 206 28.48 -8.09 -9.05
N GLN A 207 29.49 -7.69 -9.83
CA GLN A 207 29.49 -6.47 -10.68
C GLN A 207 28.93 -6.74 -12.08
N ASP A 208 28.91 -8.00 -12.51
CA ASP A 208 28.43 -8.40 -13.81
C ASP A 208 26.92 -8.22 -13.95
N ASN A 209 26.48 -7.89 -15.17
CA ASN A 209 25.09 -8.01 -15.56
C ASN A 209 24.68 -9.49 -15.64
N LEU A 210 23.45 -9.79 -15.23
CA LEU A 210 22.84 -11.10 -15.43
C LEU A 210 22.58 -11.33 -16.93
N VAL A 211 23.04 -12.47 -17.45
CA VAL A 211 22.88 -12.91 -18.85
C VAL A 211 22.07 -14.20 -18.92
N ILE A 212 21.44 -14.47 -20.06
CA ILE A 212 20.76 -15.74 -20.33
C ILE A 212 21.71 -16.64 -21.12
N ASN A 213 21.95 -17.85 -20.63
CA ASN A 213 23.05 -18.71 -21.12
C ASN A 213 22.85 -19.22 -22.56
N ASP A 214 21.63 -19.17 -23.12
CA ASP A 214 21.31 -19.68 -24.45
C ASP A 214 20.89 -18.59 -25.45
N ILE A 215 21.36 -17.35 -25.26
CA ILE A 215 21.04 -16.21 -26.13
C ILE A 215 21.85 -16.23 -27.44
N SER A 216 21.22 -15.96 -28.58
CA SER A 216 21.90 -15.86 -29.87
C SER A 216 22.44 -14.45 -30.16
N ASP A 217 23.32 -14.33 -31.15
CA ASP A 217 23.90 -13.04 -31.57
C ASP A 217 22.85 -12.00 -32.00
N LYS A 218 21.65 -12.45 -32.39
CA LYS A 218 20.51 -11.62 -32.81
C LYS A 218 19.50 -11.34 -31.70
N GLU A 219 19.74 -11.80 -30.47
CA GLU A 219 18.87 -11.61 -29.31
C GLU A 219 19.58 -10.81 -28.21
N GLU A 220 18.82 -10.04 -27.43
CA GLU A 220 19.28 -9.39 -26.19
C GLU A 220 18.28 -9.60 -25.05
N VAL A 221 18.79 -9.50 -23.83
CA VAL A 221 17.99 -9.67 -22.62
C VAL A 221 17.19 -8.39 -22.35
N LYS A 222 15.89 -8.53 -22.07
CA LYS A 222 15.04 -7.44 -21.58
C LYS A 222 15.41 -7.11 -20.14
N SER A 223 16.38 -6.22 -19.96
CA SER A 223 16.92 -5.84 -18.64
C SER A 223 15.86 -5.37 -17.65
N GLN A 224 14.77 -4.74 -18.12
CA GLN A 224 13.63 -4.35 -17.29
C GLN A 224 12.88 -5.57 -16.72
N ASP A 225 12.57 -6.56 -17.57
CA ASP A 225 11.88 -7.78 -17.17
C ASP A 225 12.69 -8.62 -16.19
N LEU A 226 14.02 -8.64 -16.38
CA LEU A 226 14.95 -9.31 -15.49
C LEU A 226 15.12 -8.58 -14.15
N ASN A 227 15.15 -7.24 -14.14
CA ASN A 227 15.11 -6.46 -12.90
C ASN A 227 13.81 -6.67 -12.12
N GLN A 228 12.67 -6.87 -12.78
CA GLN A 228 11.43 -7.23 -12.10
C GLN A 228 11.53 -8.62 -11.44
N PHE A 229 12.10 -9.60 -12.15
CA PHE A 229 12.32 -10.96 -11.64
C PHE A 229 13.14 -10.94 -10.34
N THR A 230 14.29 -10.26 -10.35
CA THR A 230 15.18 -10.20 -9.18
C THR A 230 14.59 -9.40 -8.01
N LYS A 231 13.87 -8.31 -8.30
CA LYS A 231 13.18 -7.52 -7.25
C LYS A 231 12.13 -8.31 -6.48
N VAL A 232 11.47 -9.28 -7.13
CA VAL A 232 10.51 -10.18 -6.47
C VAL A 232 11.23 -11.12 -5.51
N LEU A 233 12.42 -11.64 -5.85
CA LEU A 233 13.23 -12.47 -4.94
C LEU A 233 13.80 -11.69 -3.75
N GLU A 234 14.16 -10.43 -3.95
CA GLU A 234 14.64 -9.57 -2.86
C GLU A 234 13.53 -9.20 -1.87
N ASN A 235 12.32 -8.93 -2.38
CA ASN A 235 11.16 -8.53 -1.59
C ASN A 235 10.12 -9.65 -1.47
N PHE A 236 10.57 -10.90 -1.34
CA PHE A 236 9.70 -12.06 -1.48
C PHE A 236 8.72 -12.20 -0.31
N THR A 237 7.43 -12.03 -0.62
CA THR A 237 6.34 -12.08 0.35
C THR A 237 5.21 -13.00 -0.10
N PHE A 238 4.47 -13.52 0.87
CA PHE A 238 3.31 -14.38 0.65
C PHE A 238 2.05 -13.77 1.29
N ALA A 239 0.87 -14.14 0.76
CA ALA A 239 -0.40 -13.63 1.24
C ALA A 239 -0.90 -14.37 2.50
N SER A 240 -0.81 -15.71 2.47
CA SER A 240 -1.27 -16.63 3.52
C SER A 240 -0.44 -17.93 3.49
N VAL A 241 -0.67 -18.85 4.43
CA VAL A 241 0.16 -20.04 4.67
C VAL A 241 -0.69 -21.27 4.97
N ALA A 242 -0.17 -22.47 4.73
CA ALA A 242 -0.86 -23.73 4.98
C ALA A 242 0.11 -24.89 5.18
N LYS A 243 -0.34 -25.98 5.80
CA LYS A 243 0.44 -27.24 5.82
C LYS A 243 0.66 -27.78 4.43
N LEU A 244 1.86 -28.33 4.21
CA LEU A 244 2.29 -28.95 2.95
C LEU A 244 1.33 -30.05 2.46
N ASN A 245 0.73 -30.82 3.37
CA ASN A 245 -0.20 -31.92 3.07
C ASN A 245 -1.68 -31.49 3.05
N SER A 246 -1.98 -30.19 3.15
CA SER A 246 -3.37 -29.72 3.08
C SER A 246 -3.96 -29.87 1.67
N GLU A 247 -5.26 -30.17 1.59
CA GLU A 247 -5.95 -30.47 0.32
C GLU A 247 -5.72 -29.41 -0.78
N LYS A 248 -5.76 -28.13 -0.40
CA LYS A 248 -5.51 -27.00 -1.31
C LYS A 248 -4.07 -27.02 -1.85
N VAL A 249 -3.08 -27.30 -1.01
CA VAL A 249 -1.67 -27.39 -1.45
C VAL A 249 -1.49 -28.59 -2.38
N SER A 250 -2.03 -29.76 -2.02
CA SER A 250 -2.00 -30.97 -2.86
C SER A 250 -2.62 -30.75 -4.24
N LYS A 251 -3.75 -30.03 -4.33
CA LYS A 251 -4.39 -29.66 -5.60
C LYS A 251 -3.50 -28.74 -6.47
N SER A 252 -2.83 -27.76 -5.85
CA SER A 252 -1.90 -26.86 -6.56
C SER A 252 -0.62 -27.57 -7.01
N GLN A 253 -0.12 -28.52 -6.21
CA GLN A 253 1.16 -29.24 -6.43
C GLN A 253 1.04 -30.45 -7.36
N THR A 254 -0.08 -30.65 -8.06
CA THR A 254 -0.26 -31.69 -9.09
C THR A 254 0.80 -31.63 -10.19
N THR A 255 1.20 -30.41 -10.55
CA THR A 255 2.24 -30.09 -11.52
C THR A 255 2.91 -28.80 -11.06
N VAL A 256 4.24 -28.78 -11.06
CA VAL A 256 5.02 -27.71 -10.41
C VAL A 256 6.10 -27.17 -11.32
N ASP A 257 6.18 -25.85 -11.38
CA ASP A 257 7.34 -25.15 -11.90
C ASP A 257 8.41 -25.06 -10.81
N GLN A 258 9.68 -25.26 -11.17
CA GLN A 258 10.80 -25.19 -10.24
C GLN A 258 11.64 -23.94 -10.54
N LEU A 259 11.85 -23.11 -9.52
CA LEU A 259 12.83 -22.03 -9.55
C LEU A 259 13.94 -22.36 -8.56
N GLU A 260 15.16 -22.51 -9.08
CA GLU A 260 16.37 -22.70 -8.30
C GLU A 260 17.26 -21.47 -8.38
N VAL A 261 17.61 -20.87 -7.23
CA VAL A 261 18.44 -19.67 -7.13
C VAL A 261 19.70 -20.00 -6.35
N HIS A 262 20.85 -19.92 -7.02
CA HIS A 262 22.18 -20.04 -6.43
C HIS A 262 22.72 -18.64 -6.13
N THR A 263 23.42 -18.51 -5.01
CA THR A 263 24.01 -17.24 -4.56
C THR A 263 25.53 -17.36 -4.44
N PHE A 264 26.22 -16.21 -4.43
CA PHE A 264 27.69 -16.17 -4.32
C PHE A 264 28.21 -16.63 -2.95
N ASP A 265 27.42 -16.54 -1.88
CA ASP A 265 27.80 -17.10 -0.57
C ASP A 265 27.70 -18.64 -0.54
N GLY A 266 27.03 -19.25 -1.52
CA GLY A 266 26.90 -20.71 -1.66
C GLY A 266 25.57 -21.28 -1.19
N LEU A 267 24.59 -20.43 -0.80
CA LEU A 267 23.20 -20.86 -0.57
C LEU A 267 22.49 -21.15 -1.90
N ILE A 268 21.71 -22.23 -1.89
CA ILE A 268 20.76 -22.60 -2.93
C ILE A 268 19.34 -22.50 -2.35
N TYR A 269 18.45 -21.82 -3.07
CA TYR A 269 17.03 -21.72 -2.76
C TYR A 269 16.24 -22.45 -3.85
N GLN A 270 15.46 -23.46 -3.48
CA GLN A 270 14.60 -24.22 -4.38
C GLN A 270 13.13 -23.93 -4.05
N PHE A 271 12.45 -23.26 -4.98
CA PHE A 271 11.01 -23.03 -4.93
C PHE A 271 10.31 -24.01 -5.85
N LYS A 272 9.26 -24.70 -5.36
CA LYS A 272 8.32 -25.43 -6.22
C LYS A 272 6.98 -24.70 -6.22
N ILE A 273 6.64 -24.07 -7.33
CA ILE A 273 5.45 -23.23 -7.50
C ILE A 273 4.39 -24.07 -8.22
N GLY A 274 3.28 -24.35 -7.53
CA GLY A 274 2.16 -25.10 -8.09
C GLY A 274 1.31 -24.27 -9.06
N LYS A 275 0.45 -24.95 -9.83
CA LYS A 275 -0.57 -24.28 -10.66
C LYS A 275 -1.60 -23.57 -9.78
N LYS A 276 -2.17 -22.49 -10.32
CA LYS A 276 -3.29 -21.77 -9.70
C LYS A 276 -4.51 -22.70 -9.63
N ILE A 277 -5.26 -22.64 -8.54
CA ILE A 277 -6.54 -23.35 -8.38
C ILE A 277 -7.66 -22.37 -8.77
N ASP A 278 -8.67 -22.80 -9.53
CA ASP A 278 -9.67 -21.92 -10.17
C ASP A 278 -10.20 -20.77 -9.29
N LYS A 279 -10.56 -21.07 -8.04
CA LYS A 279 -11.13 -20.11 -7.07
C LYS A 279 -10.10 -19.45 -6.14
N ASP A 280 -8.85 -19.90 -6.14
CA ASP A 280 -7.77 -19.32 -5.33
C ASP A 280 -7.00 -18.29 -6.16
N PRO A 281 -6.92 -17.00 -5.77
CA PRO A 281 -6.13 -16.02 -6.50
C PRO A 281 -4.60 -16.24 -6.43
N HIS A 282 -4.12 -17.22 -5.64
CA HIS A 282 -2.70 -17.49 -5.42
C HIS A 282 -2.21 -18.78 -6.09
N HIS A 283 -0.89 -18.87 -6.23
CA HIS A 283 -0.17 -20.12 -6.46
C HIS A 283 0.37 -20.62 -5.12
N TRP A 284 0.30 -21.92 -4.82
CA TRP A 284 0.95 -22.44 -3.60
C TRP A 284 2.39 -22.82 -3.91
N THR A 285 3.34 -22.21 -3.20
CA THR A 285 4.77 -22.49 -3.34
C THR A 285 5.35 -23.13 -2.08
N THR A 286 6.28 -24.06 -2.26
CA THR A 286 7.17 -24.56 -1.19
C THR A 286 8.56 -23.95 -1.35
N LEU A 287 9.34 -23.91 -0.27
CA LEU A 287 10.73 -23.46 -0.27
C LEU A 287 11.59 -24.46 0.50
N THR A 288 12.64 -24.97 -0.15
CA THR A 288 13.71 -25.75 0.45
C THR A 288 15.03 -25.02 0.23
N LEU A 289 15.90 -24.98 1.24
CA LEU A 289 17.26 -24.46 1.11
C LEU A 289 18.28 -25.60 1.14
N SER A 290 19.36 -25.43 0.39
CA SER A 290 20.56 -26.28 0.46
C SER A 290 21.81 -25.41 0.29
N HIS A 291 22.99 -26.02 0.26
CA HIS A 291 24.27 -25.31 0.14
C HIS A 291 25.25 -26.11 -0.73
N LEU A 292 26.17 -25.43 -1.41
CA LEU A 292 27.17 -26.08 -2.27
C LEU A 292 28.38 -26.62 -1.49
N ASN A 293 28.77 -25.99 -0.39
CA ASN A 293 30.06 -26.24 0.30
C ASN A 293 29.89 -26.40 1.81
N GLY A 294 30.91 -26.96 2.47
CA GLY A 294 30.89 -27.37 3.89
C GLY A 294 31.00 -26.27 4.96
N ASP A 295 30.68 -24.99 4.66
CA ASP A 295 30.75 -23.92 5.67
C ASP A 295 29.68 -24.12 6.75
N THR A 296 30.12 -24.34 7.99
CA THR A 296 29.28 -24.60 9.16
C THR A 296 28.29 -23.45 9.44
N LYS A 297 28.64 -22.19 9.15
CA LYS A 297 27.71 -21.05 9.32
C LYS A 297 26.56 -21.14 8.33
N ILE A 298 26.85 -21.56 7.09
CA ILE A 298 25.86 -21.73 6.04
C ILE A 298 25.00 -22.96 6.33
N GLN A 299 25.59 -24.08 6.75
CA GLN A 299 24.88 -25.27 7.20
C GLN A 299 23.90 -24.97 8.34
N ASN A 300 24.32 -24.21 9.34
CA ASN A 300 23.47 -23.79 10.46
C ASN A 300 22.31 -22.91 9.99
N LYS A 301 22.57 -21.94 9.09
CA LYS A 301 21.55 -21.07 8.49
C LYS A 301 20.54 -21.87 7.66
N VAL A 302 20.99 -22.81 6.84
CA VAL A 302 20.13 -23.73 6.07
C VAL A 302 19.28 -24.59 7.00
N THR A 303 19.88 -25.16 8.04
CA THR A 303 19.18 -26.00 9.03
C THR A 303 18.09 -25.22 9.75
N GLN A 304 18.41 -24.02 10.25
CA GLN A 304 17.45 -23.14 10.93
C GLN A 304 16.28 -22.74 10.02
N LEU A 305 16.57 -22.31 8.78
CA LEU A 305 15.53 -21.90 7.84
C LEU A 305 14.68 -23.09 7.38
N ASN A 306 15.27 -24.25 7.07
CA ASN A 306 14.50 -25.44 6.75
C ASN A 306 13.65 -25.92 7.94
N GLN A 307 14.14 -25.83 9.18
CA GLN A 307 13.33 -26.15 10.37
C GLN A 307 12.09 -25.25 10.48
N GLN A 308 12.22 -23.97 10.14
CA GLN A 308 11.11 -23.01 10.16
C GLN A 308 10.08 -23.27 9.05
N TRP A 309 10.52 -23.61 7.83
CA TRP A 309 9.67 -23.57 6.64
C TRP A 309 9.27 -24.94 6.05
N LYS A 310 9.99 -26.04 6.31
CA LYS A 310 9.86 -27.35 5.60
C LYS A 310 8.45 -27.97 5.56
N ASN A 311 7.61 -27.69 6.56
CA ASN A 311 6.27 -28.28 6.70
C ASN A 311 5.15 -27.37 6.14
N TRP A 312 5.52 -26.27 5.50
CA TRP A 312 4.62 -25.19 5.10
C TRP A 312 4.71 -24.92 3.60
N ALA A 313 3.55 -24.57 3.03
CA ALA A 313 3.45 -23.96 1.72
C ALA A 313 2.87 -22.54 1.88
N PHE A 314 3.25 -21.67 0.96
CA PHE A 314 2.97 -20.24 1.02
C PHE A 314 2.13 -19.82 -0.18
N ALA A 315 1.08 -19.04 0.05
CA ALA A 315 0.22 -18.50 -0.99
C ALA A 315 0.93 -17.33 -1.67
N LEU A 316 1.55 -17.61 -2.82
CA LEU A 316 2.25 -16.66 -3.66
C LEU A 316 1.25 -15.86 -4.51
N PRO A 317 1.23 -14.51 -4.44
CA PRO A 317 0.37 -13.70 -5.30
C PRO A 317 0.62 -13.95 -6.79
N ALA A 318 -0.44 -13.95 -7.59
CA ALA A 318 -0.35 -14.23 -9.04
C ALA A 318 0.64 -13.31 -9.80
N TYR A 319 0.82 -12.05 -9.37
CA TYR A 319 1.82 -11.17 -9.97
C TYR A 319 3.25 -11.63 -9.69
N SER A 320 3.54 -12.09 -8.47
CA SER A 320 4.84 -12.64 -8.09
C SER A 320 5.12 -13.94 -8.82
N ALA A 321 4.13 -14.84 -8.89
CA ALA A 321 4.23 -16.09 -9.64
C ALA A 321 4.50 -15.81 -11.13
N LYS A 322 3.72 -14.93 -11.77
CA LYS A 322 3.94 -14.51 -13.17
C LYS A 322 5.35 -13.95 -13.40
N SER A 323 5.90 -13.20 -12.44
CA SER A 323 7.26 -12.65 -12.54
C SER A 323 8.37 -13.70 -12.36
N LEU A 324 8.19 -14.68 -11.49
CA LEU A 324 9.16 -15.77 -11.26
C LEU A 324 9.09 -16.89 -12.29
N LEU A 325 7.96 -17.02 -12.98
CA LEU A 325 7.70 -18.04 -14.01
C LEU A 325 7.83 -17.50 -15.44
N LYS A 326 8.54 -16.37 -15.60
CA LYS A 326 8.87 -15.82 -16.93
C LYS A 326 9.67 -16.84 -17.74
N LYS A 327 9.18 -17.13 -18.94
CA LYS A 327 9.81 -18.05 -19.91
C LYS A 327 10.93 -17.32 -20.66
N ARG A 328 11.73 -18.06 -21.43
CA ARG A 328 12.81 -17.50 -22.27
C ARG A 328 12.30 -16.36 -23.16
N SER A 329 11.15 -16.56 -23.82
CA SER A 329 10.45 -15.59 -24.66
C SER A 329 10.11 -14.27 -23.96
N ASP A 330 9.84 -14.34 -22.65
CA ASP A 330 9.39 -13.20 -21.87
C ASP A 330 10.58 -12.33 -21.47
N LEU A 331 11.77 -12.92 -21.37
CA LEU A 331 13.02 -12.30 -20.92
C LEU A 331 13.96 -11.86 -22.05
N ILE A 332 13.70 -12.25 -23.30
CA ILE A 332 14.50 -11.86 -24.47
C ILE A 332 13.68 -11.00 -25.45
N GLN A 333 14.40 -10.20 -26.24
CA GLN A 333 13.92 -9.60 -27.48
C GLN A 333 14.93 -9.85 -28.60
N LYS A 334 14.53 -9.65 -29.86
CA LYS A 334 15.51 -9.46 -30.94
C LYS A 334 16.31 -8.21 -30.62
N LYS A 335 17.64 -8.25 -30.77
CA LYS A 335 18.46 -7.04 -30.81
C LYS A 335 17.89 -6.14 -31.91
N GLU A 336 17.52 -4.93 -31.53
CA GLU A 336 17.23 -3.91 -32.52
C GLU A 336 18.49 -3.70 -33.37
N ASP A 337 18.35 -3.74 -34.69
CA ASP A 337 19.43 -3.36 -35.57
C ASP A 337 19.70 -1.87 -35.37
N LYS A 338 20.75 -1.55 -34.60
CA LYS A 338 21.15 -0.18 -34.28
C LYS A 338 21.48 0.63 -35.54
N THR A 339 21.75 -0.03 -36.66
CA THR A 339 21.93 0.61 -37.96
C THR A 339 20.59 1.10 -38.52
N VAL A 340 19.55 0.24 -38.50
CA VAL A 340 18.17 0.61 -38.90
C VAL A 340 17.58 1.64 -37.94
N LYS A 341 17.71 1.44 -36.63
CA LYS A 341 17.18 2.39 -35.64
C LYS A 341 17.89 3.74 -35.69
N LYS A 342 19.18 3.81 -36.07
CA LYS A 342 19.89 5.08 -36.32
C LYS A 342 19.50 5.73 -37.66
N ILE A 343 18.81 5.02 -38.55
CA ILE A 343 18.20 5.57 -39.77
C ILE A 343 16.78 6.07 -39.47
N GLU A 344 15.99 5.34 -38.66
CA GLU A 344 14.65 5.75 -38.22
C GLU A 344 14.68 6.88 -37.16
N GLU A 345 15.56 6.83 -36.15
CA GLU A 345 15.77 7.97 -35.23
C GLU A 345 16.39 9.18 -35.94
N LYS A 346 16.96 9.02 -37.15
CA LYS A 346 17.35 10.13 -38.04
C LYS A 346 16.18 10.70 -38.87
N SER A 347 15.04 10.01 -38.96
CA SER A 347 13.88 10.45 -39.75
C SER A 347 12.76 11.05 -38.91
N ILE A 348 12.72 10.79 -37.60
CA ILE A 348 11.75 11.40 -36.67
C ILE A 348 12.33 12.68 -36.07
N GLU A 349 12.20 13.77 -36.82
CA GLU A 349 12.41 15.13 -36.35
C GLU A 349 11.08 15.79 -36.01
N TYR A 350 10.94 16.29 -34.78
CA TYR A 350 9.80 17.11 -34.36
C TYR A 350 10.13 18.60 -34.44
N GLY A 351 9.11 19.43 -34.62
CA GLY A 351 9.19 20.87 -34.42
C GLY A 351 8.11 21.31 -33.45
N ALA A 352 8.41 22.26 -32.57
CA ALA A 352 7.39 22.83 -31.69
C ALA A 352 7.65 24.27 -31.28
N LYS A 353 6.57 25.00 -31.01
CA LYS A 353 6.57 26.23 -30.21
C LYS A 353 6.00 25.91 -28.83
N HIS A 354 6.43 26.62 -27.79
CA HIS A 354 5.85 26.49 -26.46
C HIS A 354 5.55 27.81 -25.74
N ILE A 355 4.62 27.74 -24.80
CA ILE A 355 4.41 28.75 -23.76
C ILE A 355 4.72 28.07 -22.43
N LEU A 356 5.89 28.37 -21.87
CA LEU A 356 6.28 27.87 -20.55
C LEU A 356 5.74 28.82 -19.48
N LEU A 357 5.03 28.29 -18.49
CA LEU A 357 4.49 29.01 -17.34
C LEU A 357 5.14 28.43 -16.08
N ALA A 358 6.24 29.06 -15.68
CA ALA A 358 7.07 28.62 -14.56
C ALA A 358 6.49 29.11 -13.23
N TYR A 359 6.81 28.38 -12.16
CA TYR A 359 6.38 28.70 -10.79
C TYR A 359 7.52 28.56 -9.79
N LYS A 360 7.33 29.11 -8.59
CA LYS A 360 8.29 29.01 -7.48
C LYS A 360 8.54 27.54 -7.11
N GLY A 361 9.76 27.08 -7.30
CA GLY A 361 10.18 25.70 -7.06
C GLY A 361 10.27 24.81 -8.31
N ALA A 362 9.87 25.30 -9.49
CA ALA A 362 10.19 24.64 -10.75
C ALA A 362 11.67 24.87 -11.14
N SER A 363 12.26 23.90 -11.85
CA SER A 363 13.65 23.91 -12.27
C SER A 363 13.98 25.15 -13.10
N ARG A 364 15.05 25.86 -12.73
CA ARG A 364 15.52 27.11 -13.37
C ARG A 364 14.50 28.26 -13.38
N SER A 365 13.40 28.15 -12.63
CA SER A 365 12.39 29.21 -12.52
C SER A 365 12.92 30.44 -11.80
N LYS A 366 12.63 31.62 -12.34
CA LYS A 366 12.80 32.92 -11.68
C LYS A 366 11.48 33.52 -11.20
N GLN A 367 10.38 32.77 -11.30
CA GLN A 367 9.02 33.26 -11.02
C GLN A 367 8.65 33.09 -9.55
N SER A 368 8.04 34.12 -8.96
CA SER A 368 7.54 34.12 -7.58
C SER A 368 6.17 33.46 -7.43
N ARG A 369 5.38 33.38 -8.51
CA ARG A 369 4.03 32.80 -8.56
C ARG A 369 4.02 31.33 -8.11
N SER A 370 2.98 30.91 -7.41
CA SER A 370 2.80 29.52 -6.99
C SER A 370 2.44 28.59 -8.15
N LYS A 371 2.58 27.27 -7.94
CA LYS A 371 2.17 26.24 -8.89
C LYS A 371 0.69 26.34 -9.27
N LYS A 372 -0.18 26.66 -8.31
CA LYS A 372 -1.63 26.86 -8.53
C LYS A 372 -1.92 28.08 -9.41
N GLU A 373 -1.17 29.17 -9.24
CA GLU A 373 -1.31 30.38 -10.07
C GLU A 373 -0.78 30.15 -11.50
N ALA A 374 0.33 29.42 -11.67
CA ALA A 374 0.81 29.04 -13.00
C ALA A 374 -0.20 28.13 -13.74
N LEU A 375 -0.83 27.18 -13.06
CA LEU A 375 -1.91 26.35 -13.63
C LEU A 375 -3.20 27.14 -13.92
N LYS A 376 -3.50 28.18 -13.14
CA LYS A 376 -4.61 29.10 -13.46
C LYS A 376 -4.30 29.88 -14.73
N LEU A 377 -3.11 30.48 -14.80
CA LEU A 377 -2.64 31.24 -15.95
C LEU A 377 -2.56 30.38 -17.22
N SER A 378 -2.19 29.11 -17.13
CA SER A 378 -2.16 28.22 -18.31
C SER A 378 -3.55 27.97 -18.88
N LYS A 379 -4.59 27.88 -18.03
CA LYS A 379 -5.99 27.79 -18.47
C LYS A 379 -6.51 29.09 -19.05
N GLU A 380 -6.08 30.23 -18.51
CA GLU A 380 -6.38 31.54 -19.10
C GLU A 380 -5.78 31.68 -20.50
N VAL A 381 -4.50 31.34 -20.70
CA VAL A 381 -3.85 31.38 -22.02
C VAL A 381 -4.46 30.36 -23.01
N LEU A 382 -4.86 29.17 -22.55
CA LEU A 382 -5.62 28.22 -23.37
C LEU A 382 -6.95 28.81 -23.86
N SER A 383 -7.69 29.51 -22.99
CA SER A 383 -8.94 30.18 -23.39
C SER A 383 -8.72 31.32 -24.40
N LEU A 384 -7.53 31.93 -24.45
CA LEU A 384 -7.19 32.91 -25.48
C LEU A 384 -6.85 32.22 -26.82
N LEU A 385 -6.15 31.07 -26.79
CA LEU A 385 -5.94 30.23 -27.98
C LEU A 385 -7.27 29.74 -28.58
N GLU A 386 -8.21 29.30 -27.75
CA GLU A 386 -9.55 28.88 -28.18
C GLU A 386 -10.37 30.02 -28.83
N LYS A 387 -10.08 31.28 -28.46
CA LYS A 387 -10.67 32.48 -29.08
C LYS A 387 -9.95 32.94 -30.35
N GLY A 388 -8.90 32.23 -30.78
CA GLY A 388 -8.16 32.51 -32.00
C GLY A 388 -7.00 33.50 -31.85
N GLU A 389 -6.53 33.81 -30.63
CA GLU A 389 -5.28 34.55 -30.47
C GLU A 389 -4.09 33.72 -30.97
N LYS A 390 -3.12 34.38 -31.62
CA LYS A 390 -1.95 33.71 -32.20
C LYS A 390 -1.01 33.18 -31.11
N PHE A 391 -0.57 31.93 -31.28
CA PHE A 391 0.29 31.24 -30.32
C PHE A 391 1.61 31.99 -30.08
N GLU A 392 2.18 32.61 -31.12
CA GLU A 392 3.44 33.35 -31.05
C GLU A 392 3.32 34.62 -30.21
N ASP A 393 2.18 35.29 -30.28
CA ASP A 393 1.96 36.56 -29.58
C ASP A 393 1.62 36.29 -28.11
N LEU A 394 0.84 35.23 -27.84
CA LEU A 394 0.66 34.70 -26.48
C LEU A 394 1.98 34.19 -25.89
N ALA A 395 2.85 33.55 -26.67
CA ALA A 395 4.18 33.13 -26.22
C ALA A 395 5.06 34.33 -25.87
N LYS A 396 5.15 35.36 -26.73
CA LYS A 396 5.89 36.61 -26.47
C LYS A 396 5.38 37.34 -25.22
N LYS A 397 4.08 37.27 -24.93
CA LYS A 397 3.44 37.91 -23.78
C LYS A 397 3.66 37.10 -22.49
N TYR A 398 3.21 35.85 -22.48
CA TYR A 398 3.06 35.03 -21.26
C TYR A 398 4.20 34.05 -20.97
N SER A 399 4.99 33.62 -21.97
CA SER A 399 6.02 32.59 -21.73
C SER A 399 7.12 33.08 -20.79
N ASP A 400 7.61 32.21 -19.93
CA ASP A 400 8.77 32.39 -19.04
C ASP A 400 10.03 31.70 -19.60
N GLY A 401 9.91 30.98 -20.72
CA GLY A 401 10.99 30.23 -21.36
C GLY A 401 11.93 31.08 -22.21
N PRO A 402 13.15 30.59 -22.53
CA PRO A 402 14.15 31.32 -23.30
C PRO A 402 13.71 31.60 -24.75
N SER A 403 12.77 30.83 -25.31
CA SER A 403 12.19 31.05 -26.64
C SER A 403 11.10 32.13 -26.67
N LYS A 404 10.77 32.79 -25.55
CA LYS A 404 9.77 33.87 -25.46
C LYS A 404 9.90 34.91 -26.57
N SER A 405 11.11 35.44 -26.78
CA SER A 405 11.40 36.45 -27.80
C SER A 405 11.20 35.96 -29.24
N LYS A 406 11.28 34.64 -29.48
CA LYS A 406 11.05 33.97 -30.76
C LYS A 406 9.62 33.47 -30.94
N GLY A 407 8.66 33.96 -30.15
CA GLY A 407 7.27 33.47 -30.20
C GLY A 407 7.12 32.02 -29.72
N GLY A 408 7.98 31.59 -28.79
CA GLY A 408 7.96 30.26 -28.20
C GLY A 408 8.70 29.19 -29.00
N ASP A 409 9.21 29.52 -30.19
CA ASP A 409 9.82 28.55 -31.11
C ASP A 409 11.08 27.88 -30.54
N LEU A 410 11.07 26.54 -30.56
CA LEU A 410 12.18 25.68 -30.14
C LEU A 410 13.00 25.17 -31.33
N GLY A 411 12.57 25.44 -32.57
CA GLY A 411 13.15 24.88 -33.77
C GLY A 411 12.86 23.37 -33.91
N THR A 412 13.72 22.69 -34.65
CA THR A 412 13.63 21.24 -34.88
C THR A 412 14.46 20.47 -33.86
N PHE A 413 13.92 19.38 -33.33
CA PHE A 413 14.59 18.49 -32.38
C PHE A 413 14.31 17.02 -32.67
N GLY A 414 15.34 16.19 -32.52
CA GLY A 414 15.23 14.73 -32.53
C GLY A 414 14.76 14.16 -31.18
N PRO A 415 14.59 12.83 -31.10
CA PRO A 415 14.10 12.15 -29.90
C PRO A 415 15.06 12.29 -28.71
N LYS A 416 14.50 12.25 -27.49
CA LYS A 416 15.17 12.37 -26.19
C LYS A 416 15.87 13.73 -25.94
N MET A 417 15.62 14.75 -26.77
CA MET A 417 16.19 16.10 -26.56
C MET A 417 15.30 17.01 -25.71
N MET A 418 14.03 16.65 -25.50
CA MET A 418 13.09 17.39 -24.66
C MET A 418 12.74 16.61 -23.39
N ALA A 419 12.09 17.28 -22.42
CA ALA A 419 11.59 16.60 -21.23
C ALA A 419 10.57 15.51 -21.63
N PRO A 420 10.56 14.31 -21.01
CA PRO A 420 9.77 13.17 -21.51
C PRO A 420 8.27 13.45 -21.71
N ALA A 421 7.64 14.20 -20.80
CA ALA A 421 6.23 14.59 -20.94
C ALA A 421 6.00 15.61 -22.07
N PHE A 422 6.95 16.51 -22.34
CA PHE A 422 6.90 17.46 -23.46
C PHE A 422 7.04 16.75 -24.80
N GLU A 423 7.98 15.80 -24.90
CA GLU A 423 8.22 15.01 -26.10
C GLU A 423 7.02 14.11 -26.42
N MET A 424 6.46 13.42 -25.42
CA MET A 424 5.25 12.62 -25.55
C MET A 424 4.04 13.46 -25.96
N ALA A 425 3.85 14.64 -25.37
CA ALA A 425 2.78 15.53 -25.78
C ALA A 425 2.96 16.06 -27.21
N THR A 426 4.19 16.36 -27.63
CA THR A 426 4.47 16.81 -29.01
C THR A 426 4.20 15.70 -30.03
N SER A 427 4.60 14.45 -29.74
CA SER A 427 4.43 13.34 -30.69
C SER A 427 2.98 12.92 -30.90
N LEU A 428 2.10 13.18 -29.92
CA LEU A 428 0.66 12.93 -30.00
C LEU A 428 -0.13 14.01 -30.75
N LEU A 429 0.43 15.22 -30.93
CA LEU A 429 -0.18 16.30 -31.70
C LEU A 429 -0.01 16.11 -33.21
N LYS A 430 -0.98 16.55 -34.00
CA LYS A 430 -0.80 16.77 -35.44
C LYS A 430 0.00 18.05 -35.69
N VAL A 431 0.65 18.16 -36.85
CA VAL A 431 1.31 19.41 -37.26
C VAL A 431 0.27 20.53 -37.37
N GLY A 432 0.53 21.67 -36.73
CA GLY A 432 -0.41 22.78 -36.57
C GLY A 432 -1.37 22.64 -35.38
N GLU A 433 -1.37 21.52 -34.67
CA GLU A 433 -2.23 21.32 -33.48
C GLU A 433 -1.51 21.77 -32.20
N SER A 434 -2.29 22.32 -31.26
CA SER A 434 -1.80 22.67 -29.92
C SER A 434 -2.47 21.85 -28.81
N THR A 435 -1.76 21.69 -27.71
CA THR A 435 -2.25 21.03 -26.49
C THR A 435 -3.52 21.70 -25.98
N LYS A 436 -4.56 20.90 -25.71
CA LYS A 436 -5.82 21.37 -25.09
C LYS A 436 -5.75 21.52 -23.56
N GLU A 437 -4.73 20.94 -22.94
CA GLU A 437 -4.44 21.03 -21.52
C GLU A 437 -2.96 21.35 -21.29
N ALA A 438 -2.61 21.89 -20.13
CA ALA A 438 -1.23 22.25 -19.82
C ALA A 438 -0.40 21.04 -19.38
N ILE A 439 0.71 20.79 -20.09
CA ILE A 439 1.60 19.67 -19.85
C ILE A 439 2.62 20.04 -18.78
N GLU A 440 2.62 19.34 -17.65
CA GLU A 440 3.58 19.60 -16.57
C GLU A 440 4.94 18.93 -16.86
N THR A 441 6.02 19.68 -16.66
CA THR A 441 7.39 19.16 -16.57
C THR A 441 8.11 19.75 -15.36
N ASP A 442 9.33 19.30 -15.09
CA ASP A 442 10.18 19.87 -14.04
C ASP A 442 10.42 21.39 -14.20
N PHE A 443 10.25 21.96 -15.40
CA PHE A 443 10.43 23.39 -15.68
C PHE A 443 9.16 24.23 -15.42
N GLY A 444 7.98 23.61 -15.35
CA GLY A 444 6.69 24.27 -15.18
C GLY A 444 5.61 23.69 -16.08
N TYR A 445 4.55 24.48 -16.33
CA TYR A 445 3.47 24.10 -17.24
C TYR A 445 3.77 24.56 -18.66
N HIS A 446 3.60 23.67 -19.64
CA HIS A 446 3.79 23.97 -21.06
C HIS A 446 2.46 23.89 -21.80
N LEU A 447 2.17 24.93 -22.59
CA LEU A 447 1.32 24.80 -23.76
C LEU A 447 2.24 24.55 -24.96
N ILE A 448 1.89 23.60 -25.83
CA ILE A 448 2.76 23.17 -26.94
C ILE A 448 1.96 23.25 -28.24
N LEU A 449 2.57 23.80 -29.29
CA LEU A 449 2.07 23.80 -30.67
C LEU A 449 3.09 23.06 -31.54
N ARG A 450 2.68 21.97 -32.20
CA ARG A 450 3.58 21.21 -33.08
C ARG A 450 3.71 21.92 -34.44
N THR A 451 4.94 22.06 -34.93
CA THR A 451 5.28 22.70 -36.21
C THR A 451 5.91 21.76 -37.25
N LYS A 452 6.36 20.57 -36.84
CA LYS A 452 6.85 19.47 -37.69
C LYS A 452 6.62 18.14 -36.97
#